data_AF-A0A4D9DUI6-F1
#
_entry.id   AF-A0A4D9DUI6-F1
#
_cell.length_a   1.000
_cell.length_b   1.000
_cell.length_c   1.000
_cell.angle_alpha   90.00
_cell.angle_beta   90.00
_cell.angle_gamma   90.00
#
_symmetry.space_group_name_H-M   'P 1'
#
loop_
_entity.id
_entity.type
_entity.pdbx_description
1 polymer ?
#
loop_
_entity_poly.entity_id
_entity_poly.type
_entity_poly.pdbx_seq_one_letter_code
_entity_poly.pdbx_strand_id
1 'polypeptide(L)'
;MPVGGLTETKPTIPEVQEIADQVKPQLEGKENKTYPVFVAIKYRTQVVAGINYFIKLREAHASREKIIKSCIAQTSNVVKTLREEREKAQDDVALLKQPRQEQTKLKLMQSELNVEEVVNDRSWKVKPQLEGKENKTYPVFVAITYKTQVVAGLNYFIKVSISNSNNECVHLRVYQSLPHENKGPSLTSYETGKTKNDSLSYFE
;
A
#
# COMPACT_ATOMS: atom_id res chain seq x y z
N MET A 1 28.49 -10.22 -34.87
CA MET A 1 28.08 -8.83 -34.56
C MET A 1 28.04 -8.70 -33.04
N PRO A 2 28.61 -7.63 -32.45
CA PRO A 2 28.51 -7.39 -31.01
C PRO A 2 27.03 -7.19 -30.63
N VAL A 3 26.56 -7.90 -29.61
CA VAL A 3 25.22 -7.72 -29.05
C VAL A 3 25.08 -6.29 -28.51
N GLY A 4 23.97 -5.62 -28.83
CA GLY A 4 23.74 -4.23 -28.43
C GLY A 4 23.69 -4.10 -26.91
N GLY A 5 24.09 -2.94 -26.40
CA GLY A 5 23.93 -2.59 -24.97
C GLY A 5 22.44 -2.54 -24.57
N LEU A 6 22.18 -2.67 -23.26
CA LEU A 6 20.84 -2.46 -22.70
C LEU A 6 20.38 -1.01 -22.95
N THR A 7 19.13 -0.84 -23.39
CA THR A 7 18.53 0.48 -23.49
C THR A 7 18.26 1.09 -22.12
N GLU A 8 17.96 2.39 -22.10
CA GLU A 8 17.43 3.06 -20.91
C GLU A 8 16.12 2.43 -20.41
N THR A 9 15.84 2.65 -19.13
CA THR A 9 14.64 2.13 -18.47
C THR A 9 13.43 2.95 -18.91
N LYS A 10 12.44 2.28 -19.50
CA LYS A 10 11.20 2.92 -19.95
C LYS A 10 10.01 2.48 -19.07
N PRO A 11 9.01 3.35 -18.87
CA PRO A 11 7.74 2.95 -18.27
C PRO A 11 7.03 1.92 -19.17
N THR A 12 6.27 0.99 -18.58
CA THR A 12 5.54 -0.02 -19.35
C THR A 12 4.53 0.60 -20.32
N ILE A 13 4.41 -0.03 -21.49
CA ILE A 13 3.41 0.24 -22.53
C ILE A 13 2.53 -1.00 -22.74
N PRO A 14 1.32 -0.87 -23.33
CA PRO A 14 0.38 -1.98 -23.50
C PRO A 14 1.00 -3.21 -24.19
N GLU A 15 1.82 -2.99 -25.22
CA GLU A 15 2.51 -4.06 -25.95
C GLU A 15 3.44 -4.90 -25.05
N VAL A 16 4.15 -4.25 -24.12
CA VAL A 16 5.05 -4.95 -23.19
C VAL A 16 4.27 -5.72 -22.12
N GLN A 17 3.11 -5.21 -21.72
CA GLN A 17 2.20 -5.93 -20.83
C GLN A 17 1.67 -7.20 -21.51
N GLU A 18 1.30 -7.12 -22.78
CA GLU A 18 0.83 -8.29 -23.55
C GLU A 18 1.92 -9.36 -23.67
N ILE A 19 3.17 -8.96 -23.92
CA ILE A 19 4.32 -9.87 -23.90
C ILE A 19 4.46 -10.54 -22.52
N ALA A 20 4.31 -9.77 -21.43
CA ALA A 20 4.34 -10.32 -20.07
C ALA A 20 3.22 -11.36 -19.87
N ASP A 21 1.99 -11.04 -20.27
CA ASP A 21 0.84 -11.93 -20.10
C ASP A 21 0.99 -13.23 -20.90
N GLN A 22 1.60 -13.19 -22.09
CA GLN A 22 1.91 -14.39 -22.87
C GLN A 22 2.93 -15.30 -22.20
N VAL A 23 3.94 -14.75 -21.51
CA VAL A 23 4.97 -15.54 -20.81
C VAL A 23 4.55 -15.98 -19.41
N LYS A 24 3.50 -15.37 -18.85
CA LYS A 24 2.95 -15.71 -17.53
C LYS A 24 2.71 -17.21 -17.31
N PRO A 25 1.95 -17.94 -18.15
CA PRO A 25 1.72 -19.37 -17.94
C PRO A 25 3.02 -20.20 -17.97
N GLN A 26 4.03 -19.77 -18.75
CA GLN A 26 5.33 -20.44 -18.81
C GLN A 26 6.12 -20.25 -17.52
N LEU A 27 6.06 -19.05 -16.94
CA LEU A 27 6.67 -18.76 -15.63
C LEU A 27 5.98 -19.54 -14.51
N GLU A 28 4.64 -19.52 -14.49
CA GLU A 28 3.84 -20.24 -13.50
C GLU A 28 4.11 -21.75 -13.53
N GLY A 29 4.27 -22.33 -14.72
CA GLY A 29 4.62 -23.73 -14.91
C GLY A 29 6.05 -24.07 -14.46
N LYS A 30 7.03 -23.20 -14.72
CA LYS A 30 8.43 -23.41 -14.29
C LYS A 30 8.61 -23.29 -12.79
N GLU A 31 7.90 -22.36 -12.16
CA GLU A 31 8.01 -22.10 -10.73
C GLU A 31 6.95 -22.82 -9.89
N ASN A 32 6.04 -23.55 -10.53
CA ASN A 32 4.89 -24.21 -9.91
C ASN A 32 4.13 -23.28 -8.92
N LYS A 33 3.91 -22.03 -9.35
CA LYS A 33 3.34 -20.95 -8.54
C LYS A 33 2.45 -20.07 -9.39
N THR A 34 1.30 -19.66 -8.88
CA THR A 34 0.37 -18.77 -9.58
C THR A 34 0.59 -17.30 -9.22
N TYR A 35 0.49 -16.41 -10.19
CA TYR A 35 0.63 -14.96 -10.04
C TYR A 35 -0.71 -14.26 -10.26
N PRO A 36 -1.50 -14.01 -9.20
CA PRO A 36 -2.82 -13.38 -9.33
C PRO A 36 -2.75 -11.93 -9.82
N VAL A 37 -1.64 -11.24 -9.58
CA VAL A 37 -1.36 -9.90 -10.12
C VAL A 37 -0.08 -10.00 -10.95
N PHE A 38 -0.18 -9.74 -12.25
CA PHE A 38 0.93 -9.88 -13.19
C PHE A 38 1.02 -8.63 -14.08
N VAL A 39 1.41 -7.51 -13.47
CA VAL A 39 1.42 -6.20 -14.14
C VAL A 39 2.85 -5.72 -14.30
N ALA A 40 3.27 -5.42 -15.52
CA ALA A 40 4.55 -4.82 -15.84
C ALA A 40 4.59 -3.35 -15.41
N ILE A 41 5.71 -2.92 -14.81
CA ILE A 41 5.91 -1.55 -14.32
C ILE A 41 6.93 -0.83 -15.20
N LYS A 42 8.05 -1.48 -15.49
CA LYS A 42 9.18 -0.91 -16.25
C LYS A 42 9.79 -1.96 -17.14
N TYR A 43 10.44 -1.54 -18.21
CA TYR A 43 11.19 -2.46 -19.05
C TYR A 43 12.47 -1.83 -19.60
N ARG A 44 13.38 -2.70 -20.02
CA ARG A 44 14.54 -2.39 -20.88
C ARG A 44 14.57 -3.37 -22.03
N THR A 45 15.14 -2.98 -23.16
CA THR A 45 15.34 -3.90 -24.28
C THR A 45 16.82 -4.05 -24.58
N GLN A 46 17.15 -5.15 -25.26
CA GLN A 46 18.49 -5.39 -25.78
C GLN A 46 18.37 -5.96 -27.19
N VAL A 47 19.07 -5.35 -28.14
CA VAL A 47 19.08 -5.80 -29.55
C VAL A 47 20.13 -6.90 -29.72
N VAL A 48 19.67 -8.05 -30.20
CA VAL A 48 20.47 -9.25 -30.53
C VAL A 48 20.06 -9.74 -31.93
N ALA A 49 20.12 -11.05 -32.22
CA ALA A 49 19.41 -11.65 -33.37
C ALA A 49 17.88 -11.70 -33.09
N GLY A 50 17.30 -10.55 -32.74
CA GLY A 50 15.98 -10.39 -32.11
C GLY A 50 16.00 -9.28 -31.06
N ILE A 51 14.97 -9.20 -30.21
CA ILE A 51 14.89 -8.23 -29.10
C ILE A 51 14.66 -9.00 -27.80
N ASN A 52 15.58 -8.87 -26.85
CA ASN A 52 15.35 -9.32 -25.48
C ASN A 52 14.59 -8.24 -24.70
N TYR A 53 13.55 -8.63 -23.98
CA TYR A 53 12.79 -7.77 -23.07
C TYR A 53 13.11 -8.08 -21.62
N PHE A 54 13.60 -7.09 -20.88
CA PHE A 54 13.82 -7.16 -19.44
C PHE A 54 12.68 -6.44 -18.74
N ILE A 55 11.65 -7.18 -18.34
CA ILE A 55 10.40 -6.62 -17.79
C ILE A 55 10.43 -6.73 -16.27
N LYS A 56 10.26 -5.59 -15.59
CA LYS A 56 10.06 -5.53 -14.14
C LYS A 56 8.57 -5.62 -13.84
N LEU A 57 8.16 -6.73 -13.23
CA LEU A 57 6.80 -6.98 -12.81
C LEU A 57 6.52 -6.37 -11.44
N ARG A 58 5.25 -6.06 -11.19
CA ARG A 58 4.71 -5.73 -9.88
C ARG A 58 4.61 -7.03 -9.09
N GLU A 59 5.44 -7.19 -8.07
CA GLU A 59 5.40 -8.36 -7.22
C GLU A 59 4.05 -8.46 -6.50
N ALA A 60 3.39 -9.59 -6.70
CA ALA A 60 2.13 -9.97 -6.08
C ALA A 60 2.33 -10.30 -4.60
N HIS A 61 2.37 -9.29 -3.74
CA HIS A 61 2.17 -9.48 -2.30
C HIS A 61 0.79 -10.10 -1.96
N ALA A 62 -0.10 -10.28 -2.94
CA ALA A 62 -1.46 -10.80 -2.78
C ALA A 62 -1.59 -12.13 -2.03
N SER A 63 -0.67 -13.10 -2.17
CA SER A 63 -0.75 -14.38 -1.46
C SER A 63 -0.38 -14.25 0.03
N ARG A 64 0.67 -13.48 0.34
CA ARG A 64 1.06 -13.14 1.71
C ARG A 64 0.02 -12.22 2.36
N GLU A 65 -0.52 -11.27 1.61
CA GLU A 65 -1.57 -10.33 2.02
C GLU A 65 -2.90 -11.03 2.30
N LYS A 66 -3.30 -12.03 1.49
CA LYS A 66 -4.50 -12.85 1.75
C LYS A 66 -4.35 -13.71 3.00
N ILE A 67 -3.17 -14.30 3.22
CA ILE A 67 -2.85 -15.06 4.44
C ILE A 67 -2.87 -14.12 5.65
N ILE A 68 -2.26 -12.93 5.56
CA ILE A 68 -2.25 -11.94 6.64
C ILE A 68 -3.66 -11.41 6.92
N LYS A 69 -4.45 -11.07 5.90
CA LYS A 69 -5.85 -10.63 6.05
C LYS A 69 -6.72 -11.72 6.69
N SER A 70 -6.52 -12.99 6.29
CA SER A 70 -7.20 -14.14 6.90
C SER A 70 -6.79 -14.32 8.37
N CYS A 71 -5.50 -14.27 8.69
CA CYS A 71 -5.01 -14.36 10.07
C CYS A 71 -5.52 -13.20 10.92
N ILE A 72 -5.54 -11.96 10.41
CA ILE A 72 -6.08 -10.79 11.11
C ILE A 72 -7.58 -10.95 11.37
N ALA A 73 -8.35 -11.44 10.40
CA ALA A 73 -9.78 -11.70 10.58
C ALA A 73 -10.02 -12.77 11.66
N GLN A 74 -9.24 -13.85 11.63
CA GLN A 74 -9.30 -14.91 12.64
C GLN A 74 -8.95 -14.37 14.04
N THR A 75 -7.84 -13.64 14.19
CA THR A 75 -7.45 -13.08 15.49
C THR A 75 -8.42 -11.98 15.97
N SER A 76 -8.98 -11.16 15.07
CA SER A 76 -10.02 -10.18 15.39
C SER A 76 -11.28 -10.86 15.94
N ASN A 77 -11.69 -11.98 15.33
CA ASN A 77 -12.80 -12.78 15.82
C ASN A 77 -12.50 -13.41 17.20
N VAL A 78 -11.30 -13.95 17.40
CA VAL A 78 -10.86 -14.47 18.71
C VAL A 78 -10.85 -13.37 19.78
N VAL A 79 -10.41 -12.14 19.46
CA VAL A 79 -10.45 -11.02 20.41
C VAL A 79 -11.88 -10.57 20.70
N LYS A 80 -12.79 -10.64 19.72
CA LYS A 80 -14.22 -10.37 19.92
C LYS A 80 -14.87 -11.42 20.83
N THR A 81 -14.67 -12.71 20.56
CA THR A 81 -15.21 -13.78 21.41
C THR A 81 -14.63 -13.72 22.82
N LEU A 82 -13.33 -13.47 22.97
CA LEU A 82 -12.70 -13.28 24.29
C LEU A 82 -13.22 -12.03 25.03
N ARG A 83 -13.66 -10.98 24.32
CA ARG A 83 -14.31 -9.80 24.93
C ARG A 83 -15.74 -10.12 25.39
N GLU A 84 -16.49 -10.86 24.59
CA GLU A 84 -17.85 -11.31 24.93
C GLU A 84 -17.86 -12.31 26.09
N GLU A 85 -16.86 -13.20 26.17
CA GLU A 85 -16.65 -14.12 27.29
C GLU A 85 -16.27 -13.37 28.58
N ARG A 86 -15.51 -12.27 28.46
CA ARG A 86 -15.15 -11.40 29.59
C ARG A 86 -16.32 -10.60 30.15
N GLU A 87 -17.32 -10.31 29.34
CA GLU A 87 -18.56 -9.67 29.80
C GLU A 87 -19.43 -10.65 30.61
N LYS A 88 -19.16 -11.96 30.50
CA LYS A 88 -19.88 -13.04 31.19
C LYS A 88 -19.13 -13.63 32.41
N ALA A 89 -17.81 -13.49 32.48
CA ALA A 89 -16.99 -14.02 33.57
C ALA A 89 -16.53 -12.88 34.50
N GLN A 90 -17.24 -12.69 35.61
CA GLN A 90 -17.08 -11.52 36.47
C GLN A 90 -15.74 -11.47 37.23
N ASP A 91 -15.09 -12.58 37.59
CA ASP A 91 -13.84 -12.53 38.38
C ASP A 91 -12.93 -13.75 38.14
N ASP A 92 -12.13 -13.75 37.07
CA ASP A 92 -11.07 -14.76 36.92
C ASP A 92 -9.75 -14.15 36.41
N VAL A 93 -8.79 -14.01 37.33
CA VAL A 93 -7.50 -13.31 37.15
C VAL A 93 -6.57 -14.04 36.17
N ALA A 94 -6.83 -15.33 35.89
CA ALA A 94 -6.09 -16.14 34.92
C ALA A 94 -6.32 -15.70 33.45
N LEU A 95 -7.45 -15.06 33.15
CA LEU A 95 -7.82 -14.63 31.79
C LEU A 95 -7.10 -13.35 31.31
N LEU A 96 -6.19 -12.76 32.09
CA LEU A 96 -5.54 -11.47 31.78
C LEU A 96 -4.29 -11.55 30.89
N LYS A 97 -3.63 -12.72 30.79
CA LYS A 97 -2.38 -12.87 30.02
C LYS A 97 -2.60 -13.17 28.54
N GLN A 98 -3.56 -14.03 28.17
CA GLN A 98 -3.86 -14.40 26.79
C GLN A 98 -4.32 -13.22 25.90
N PRO A 99 -5.22 -12.33 26.35
CA PRO A 99 -5.70 -11.23 25.49
C PRO A 99 -4.61 -10.23 25.16
N ARG A 100 -3.65 -9.99 26.07
CA ARG A 100 -2.52 -9.08 25.82
C ARG A 100 -1.56 -9.65 24.77
N GLN A 101 -1.34 -10.96 24.76
CA GLN A 101 -0.49 -11.62 23.77
C GLN A 101 -1.13 -11.59 22.38
N GLU A 102 -2.42 -11.93 22.27
CA GLU A 102 -3.14 -11.89 20.99
C GLU A 102 -3.34 -10.45 20.48
N GLN A 103 -3.52 -9.46 21.37
CA GLN A 103 -3.50 -8.04 20.95
C GLN A 103 -2.12 -7.56 20.50
N THR A 104 -1.04 -8.02 21.14
CA THR A 104 0.33 -7.68 20.73
C THR A 104 0.67 -8.35 19.41
N LYS A 105 0.24 -9.60 19.21
CA LYS A 105 0.37 -10.35 17.96
C LYS A 105 -0.44 -9.71 16.83
N LEU A 106 -1.67 -9.26 17.10
CA LEU A 106 -2.46 -8.44 16.16
C LEU A 106 -1.73 -7.15 15.80
N LYS A 107 -1.21 -6.41 16.79
CA LYS A 107 -0.44 -5.18 16.53
C LYS A 107 0.80 -5.44 15.68
N LEU A 108 1.53 -6.54 15.97
CA LEU A 108 2.73 -6.93 15.23
C LEU A 108 2.40 -7.38 13.80
N MET A 109 1.31 -8.15 13.63
CA MET A 109 0.82 -8.56 12.31
C MET A 109 0.25 -7.38 11.51
N GLN A 110 -0.38 -6.41 12.17
CA GLN A 110 -0.84 -5.16 11.56
C GLN A 110 0.33 -4.24 11.17
N SER A 111 1.47 -4.29 11.89
CA SER A 111 2.68 -3.56 11.49
C SER A 111 3.41 -4.19 10.30
N GLU A 112 3.26 -5.50 10.08
CA GLU A 112 3.78 -6.25 8.92
C GLU A 112 2.92 -6.06 7.65
N LEU A 113 1.68 -5.59 7.78
CA LEU A 113 0.88 -5.12 6.65
C LEU A 113 1.44 -3.75 6.24
N ASN A 114 2.52 -3.80 5.46
CA ASN A 114 3.41 -2.69 5.10
C ASN A 114 2.73 -1.33 5.14
N VAL A 115 3.29 -0.48 6.00
CA VAL A 115 3.24 0.98 6.02
C VAL A 115 2.87 1.68 4.69
N GLU A 116 3.32 1.18 3.54
CA GLU A 116 2.94 1.69 2.22
C GLU A 116 1.46 1.47 1.88
N GLU A 117 0.87 0.31 2.17
CA GLU A 117 -0.49 -0.06 1.76
C GLU A 117 -1.55 0.63 2.62
N VAL A 118 -1.35 0.70 3.94
CA VAL A 118 -2.27 1.38 4.87
C VAL A 118 -2.32 2.88 4.61
N VAL A 119 -1.20 3.49 4.25
CA VAL A 119 -1.11 4.91 3.92
C VAL A 119 -1.69 5.16 2.53
N ASN A 120 -1.48 4.25 1.58
CA ASN A 120 -2.08 4.34 0.25
C ASN A 120 -3.61 4.21 0.32
N ASP A 121 -4.16 3.27 1.09
CA ASP A 121 -5.62 3.16 1.29
C ASP A 121 -6.22 4.47 1.85
N ARG A 122 -5.56 5.06 2.84
CA ARG A 122 -5.99 6.34 3.43
C ARG A 122 -5.90 7.48 2.44
N SER A 123 -4.80 7.57 1.66
CA SER A 123 -4.63 8.62 0.66
C SER A 123 -5.69 8.51 -0.43
N TRP A 124 -6.01 7.30 -0.90
CA TRP A 124 -7.08 7.05 -1.88
C TRP A 124 -8.46 7.45 -1.36
N LYS A 125 -8.77 7.18 -0.08
CA LYS A 125 -10.05 7.58 0.53
C LYS A 125 -10.26 9.09 0.58
N VAL A 126 -9.18 9.87 0.73
CA VAL A 126 -9.26 11.34 0.77
C VAL A 126 -9.03 12.00 -0.59
N LYS A 127 -8.60 11.25 -1.61
CA LYS A 127 -8.36 11.77 -2.97
C LYS A 127 -9.56 12.54 -3.54
N PRO A 128 -10.82 12.05 -3.46
CA PRO A 128 -11.96 12.82 -3.97
C PRO A 128 -12.15 14.17 -3.26
N GLN A 129 -11.79 14.26 -1.97
CA GLN A 129 -11.87 15.51 -1.21
C GLN A 129 -10.80 16.51 -1.67
N LEU A 130 -9.61 16.03 -2.05
CA LEU A 130 -8.56 16.86 -2.64
C LEU A 130 -8.96 17.33 -4.05
N GLU A 131 -9.38 16.41 -4.92
CA GLU A 131 -9.75 16.72 -6.31
C GLU A 131 -10.91 17.71 -6.38
N GLY A 132 -11.88 17.60 -5.47
CA GLY A 132 -12.98 18.55 -5.35
C GLY A 132 -12.55 19.95 -4.89
N LYS A 133 -11.54 20.06 -4.00
CA LYS A 133 -11.02 21.37 -3.56
C LYS A 133 -10.15 22.05 -4.62
N GLU A 134 -9.35 21.28 -5.35
CA GLU A 134 -8.44 21.80 -6.39
C GLU A 134 -9.11 21.91 -7.77
N ASN A 135 -10.31 21.36 -7.94
CA ASN A 135 -10.98 21.21 -9.23
C ASN A 135 -10.06 20.61 -10.32
N LYS A 136 -9.24 19.62 -9.92
CA LYS A 136 -8.21 18.97 -10.74
C LYS A 136 -8.20 17.47 -10.43
N THR A 137 -7.96 16.65 -11.44
CA THR A 137 -7.82 15.19 -11.28
C THR A 137 -6.36 14.77 -11.23
N TYR A 138 -6.08 13.72 -10.46
CA TYR A 138 -4.73 13.16 -10.31
C TYR A 138 -4.71 11.71 -10.82
N PRO A 139 -4.33 11.47 -12.10
CA PRO A 139 -4.31 10.12 -12.67
C PRO A 139 -3.26 9.22 -12.01
N VAL A 140 -2.19 9.82 -11.49
CA VAL A 140 -1.19 9.15 -10.65
C VAL A 140 -1.39 9.63 -9.22
N PHE A 141 -1.47 8.69 -8.28
CA PHE A 141 -1.65 9.01 -6.87
C PHE A 141 -1.01 7.91 -6.02
N VAL A 142 0.27 8.10 -5.69
CA VAL A 142 1.08 7.07 -5.03
C VAL A 142 1.70 7.65 -3.76
N ALA A 143 1.35 7.12 -2.60
CA ALA A 143 2.00 7.50 -1.35
C ALA A 143 3.49 7.11 -1.38
N ILE A 144 4.37 8.05 -1.04
CA ILE A 144 5.83 7.85 -1.03
C ILE A 144 6.34 7.75 0.41
N THR A 145 5.90 8.67 1.27
CA THR A 145 6.42 8.82 2.62
C THR A 145 5.31 9.36 3.49
N TYR A 146 5.33 9.07 4.78
CA TYR A 146 4.36 9.56 5.72
C TYR A 146 4.99 9.78 7.09
N LYS A 147 4.32 10.59 7.90
CA LYS A 147 4.55 10.75 9.32
C LYS A 147 3.20 10.66 10.03
N THR A 148 3.22 10.31 11.31
CA THR A 148 2.00 10.26 12.12
C THR A 148 2.15 11.12 13.36
N GLN A 149 1.01 11.64 13.84
CA GLN A 149 0.92 12.41 15.06
C GLN A 149 -0.32 11.96 15.82
N VAL A 150 -0.15 11.62 17.10
CA VAL A 150 -1.23 11.21 18.00
C VAL A 150 -1.95 12.44 18.54
N VAL A 151 -3.27 12.42 18.48
CA VAL A 151 -4.19 13.44 19.03
C VAL A 151 -5.38 12.73 19.68
N ALA A 152 -6.59 13.33 19.73
CA ALA A 152 -7.84 12.61 20.02
C ALA A 152 -8.26 11.65 18.88
N GLY A 153 -7.29 10.94 18.30
CA GLY A 153 -7.31 10.30 17.00
C GLY A 153 -5.89 10.20 16.46
N LEU A 154 -5.73 10.07 15.14
CA LEU A 154 -4.43 10.01 14.49
C LEU A 154 -4.39 10.94 13.28
N ASN A 155 -3.44 11.87 13.26
CA ASN A 155 -3.10 12.63 12.06
C ASN A 155 -2.04 11.86 11.26
N TYR A 156 -2.27 11.73 9.96
CA TYR A 156 -1.34 11.21 8.96
C TYR A 156 -0.90 12.36 8.07
N PHE A 157 0.39 12.62 8.04
CA PHE A 157 1.02 13.51 7.07
C PHE A 157 1.55 12.61 5.97
N ILE A 158 1.11 12.78 4.72
CA ILE A 158 1.38 11.85 3.64
C ILE A 158 1.91 12.62 2.44
N LYS A 159 3.13 12.31 1.99
CA LYS A 159 3.63 12.74 0.68
C LYS A 159 3.12 11.80 -0.40
N VAL A 160 2.45 12.35 -1.39
CA VAL A 160 1.86 11.61 -2.51
C VAL A 160 2.46 12.11 -3.82
N SER A 161 3.04 11.20 -4.61
CA SER A 161 3.43 11.45 -5.99
C SER A 161 2.18 11.60 -6.84
N ILE A 162 2.06 12.73 -7.53
CA ILE A 162 0.92 12.99 -8.43
C ILE A 162 1.28 12.91 -9.92
N SER A 163 2.54 12.64 -10.22
CA SER A 163 3.03 12.45 -11.58
C SER A 163 4.11 11.36 -11.65
N ASN A 164 4.26 10.74 -12.82
CA ASN A 164 5.29 9.72 -13.09
C ASN A 164 6.63 10.32 -13.57
N SER A 165 6.61 11.52 -14.16
CA SER A 165 7.75 12.09 -14.90
C SER A 165 8.34 13.31 -14.21
N ASN A 166 7.47 14.18 -13.69
CA ASN A 166 7.85 15.36 -12.95
C ASN A 166 7.80 14.96 -11.48
N ASN A 167 8.84 15.24 -10.70
CA ASN A 167 8.89 14.89 -9.28
C ASN A 167 7.82 15.59 -8.42
N GLU A 168 6.76 16.11 -9.02
CA GLU A 168 5.58 16.73 -8.44
C GLU A 168 4.90 15.80 -7.42
N CYS A 169 4.68 16.37 -6.24
CA CYS A 169 4.08 15.75 -5.09
C CYS A 169 3.06 16.70 -4.46
N VAL A 170 2.16 16.11 -3.70
CA VAL A 170 1.24 16.80 -2.79
C VAL A 170 1.48 16.25 -1.40
N HIS A 171 1.45 17.11 -0.39
CA HIS A 171 1.45 16.68 0.99
C HIS A 171 0.01 16.73 1.52
N LEU A 172 -0.45 15.66 2.17
CA LEU A 172 -1.79 15.55 2.72
C LEU A 172 -1.72 15.47 4.23
N ARG A 173 -2.65 16.11 4.91
CA ARG A 173 -2.95 15.90 6.32
C ARG A 173 -4.30 15.21 6.44
N VAL A 174 -4.27 13.94 6.83
CA VAL A 174 -5.45 13.09 6.95
C VAL A 174 -5.70 12.76 8.41
N TYR A 175 -6.87 13.14 8.91
CA TYR A 175 -7.30 12.77 10.26
C TYR A 175 -8.04 11.43 10.23
N GLN A 176 -7.69 10.55 11.17
CA GLN A 176 -8.35 9.28 11.42
C GLN A 176 -8.91 9.28 12.84
N SER A 177 -10.24 9.20 12.95
CA SER A 177 -10.94 9.03 14.21
C SER A 177 -10.57 7.73 14.93
N LEU A 178 -10.80 7.72 16.24
CA LEU A 178 -10.59 6.55 17.10
C LEU A 178 -11.48 5.36 16.66
N PRO A 179 -11.07 4.11 16.90
CA PRO A 179 -11.79 2.92 16.39
C PRO A 179 -13.26 2.83 16.81
N HIS A 180 -13.62 3.38 17.98
CA HIS A 180 -15.00 3.31 18.49
C HIS A 180 -15.94 4.33 17.84
N GLU A 181 -15.40 5.38 17.20
CA GLU A 181 -16.22 6.37 16.51
C GLU A 181 -16.71 5.87 15.14
N ASN A 182 -16.09 4.81 14.58
CA ASN A 182 -16.42 4.24 13.27
C ASN A 182 -16.46 5.27 12.11
N LYS A 183 -15.75 6.39 12.23
CA LYS A 183 -15.62 7.40 11.17
C LYS A 183 -14.41 7.08 10.29
N GLY A 184 -14.62 7.21 8.98
CA GLY A 184 -13.55 7.07 7.99
C GLY A 184 -12.52 8.22 8.06
N PRO A 185 -11.38 8.08 7.37
CA PRO A 185 -10.39 9.14 7.30
C PRO A 185 -10.93 10.38 6.57
N SER A 186 -10.56 11.57 7.03
CA SER A 186 -10.95 12.85 6.44
C SER A 186 -9.73 13.71 6.11
N LEU A 187 -9.78 14.42 4.97
CA LEU A 187 -8.74 15.38 4.60
C LEU A 187 -8.89 16.65 5.43
N THR A 188 -7.94 16.90 6.32
CA THR A 188 -7.92 18.11 7.15
C THR A 188 -7.27 19.28 6.41
N SER A 189 -6.10 19.04 5.80
CA SER A 189 -5.30 20.07 5.10
C SER A 189 -4.42 19.43 4.01
N TYR A 190 -3.87 20.22 3.11
CA TYR A 190 -2.96 19.77 2.06
C TYR A 190 -2.04 20.89 1.54
N GLU A 191 -0.87 20.52 1.01
CA GLU A 191 0.06 21.42 0.33
C GLU A 191 0.33 20.94 -1.10
N THR A 192 0.18 21.82 -2.08
CA THR A 192 0.49 21.55 -3.51
C THR A 192 1.83 22.15 -3.90
N GLY A 193 2.27 21.88 -5.14
CA GLY A 193 3.55 22.40 -5.68
C GLY A 193 4.80 21.83 -5.02
N LYS A 194 4.68 20.75 -4.25
CA LYS A 194 5.81 20.06 -3.62
C LYS A 194 6.48 19.13 -4.60
N THR A 195 7.66 18.66 -4.23
CA THR A 195 8.45 17.72 -4.99
C THR A 195 8.88 16.52 -4.14
N LYS A 196 9.39 15.46 -4.78
CA LYS A 196 9.93 14.29 -4.09
C LYS A 196 11.06 14.65 -3.12
N ASN A 197 11.84 15.69 -3.41
CA ASN A 197 12.96 16.13 -2.60
C ASN A 197 12.51 16.92 -1.36
N ASP A 198 11.34 17.53 -1.38
CA ASP A 198 10.85 18.34 -0.26
C ASP A 198 10.57 17.48 0.96
N SER A 199 11.17 17.79 2.11
CA SER A 199 10.93 17.00 3.31
C SER A 199 9.46 17.07 3.75
N LEU A 200 8.92 15.96 4.24
CA LEU A 200 7.57 15.93 4.78
C LEU A 200 7.58 16.45 6.22
N SER A 201 7.05 17.64 6.44
CA SER A 201 6.93 18.29 7.77
C SER A 201 5.50 18.22 8.31
N TYR A 202 5.34 18.58 9.59
CA TYR A 202 4.02 18.87 10.14
C TYR A 202 3.56 20.25 9.65
N PHE A 203 2.30 20.34 9.23
CA PHE A 203 1.66 21.56 8.77
C PHE A 203 0.21 21.60 9.24
N GLU A 204 -0.37 22.80 9.31
CA GLU A 204 -1.76 22.97 9.77
C GLU A 204 -2.78 22.75 8.65
#